data_AF-A0AAW5DZS7-F1
#
_entry.id   AF-A0AAW5DZS7-F1
#
_cell.length_a   1.000
_cell.length_b   1.000
_cell.length_c   1.000
_cell.angle_alpha   90.00
_cell.angle_beta   90.00
_cell.angle_gamma   90.00
#
_symmetry.space_group_name_H-M   'P 1'
#
loop_
_entity.id
_entity.type
_entity.pdbx_description
1 polymer ?
#
loop_
_entity_poly.entity_id
_entity_poly.type
_entity_poly.pdbx_seq_one_letter_code
_entity_poly.pdbx_strand_id
1 'polypeptide(L)'
;MSGISWGGYGTNNRVIPIGSVEDEDNTDMKLNEDRYEVFVNGDFAGQKTLRNQSDSVTDVDDFLRKEGLTSFTTNLDGDHYQIEAENDEGAKIKAALEVYFQNR
;
A
#
# COMPACT_ATOMS: atom_id res chain seq x y z
N MET A 1 -68.14 12.10 -18.79
CA MET A 1 -68.15 13.32 -17.96
C MET A 1 -66.76 13.47 -17.38
N SER A 2 -66.01 14.52 -17.74
CA SER A 2 -64.69 14.80 -17.16
C SER A 2 -64.45 16.31 -17.10
N GLY A 3 -64.52 16.89 -15.89
CA GLY A 3 -63.53 17.90 -15.49
C GLY A 3 -62.22 17.18 -15.09
N ILE A 4 -61.11 17.78 -14.65
CA ILE A 4 -60.74 19.15 -14.23
C ILE A 4 -59.18 19.23 -14.33
N SER A 5 -58.46 20.36 -14.25
CA SER A 5 -58.77 21.73 -13.82
C SER A 5 -57.96 22.78 -14.63
N TRP A 6 -57.73 23.98 -14.06
CA TRP A 6 -56.86 25.06 -14.57
C TRP A 6 -55.62 25.28 -13.68
N GLY A 7 -54.50 25.71 -14.30
CA GLY A 7 -53.66 26.82 -13.80
C GLY A 7 -52.42 26.54 -12.93
N GLY A 8 -51.27 27.07 -13.38
CA GLY A 8 -50.13 27.66 -12.62
C GLY A 8 -49.47 26.90 -11.44
N TYR A 9 -48.16 26.94 -11.21
CA TYR A 9 -47.11 27.87 -11.64
C TYR A 9 -45.81 27.09 -11.94
N GLY A 10 -44.95 27.64 -12.80
CA GLY A 10 -43.70 26.98 -13.19
C GLY A 10 -42.50 27.37 -12.32
N THR A 11 -41.54 26.46 -12.19
CA THR A 11 -40.12 26.78 -11.92
C THR A 11 -39.20 25.83 -12.68
N ASN A 12 -38.42 26.42 -13.58
CA ASN A 12 -37.05 26.06 -13.95
C ASN A 12 -36.74 24.61 -14.37
N ASN A 13 -36.64 24.44 -15.69
CA ASN A 13 -35.87 23.40 -16.36
C ASN A 13 -34.45 23.23 -15.75
N ARG A 14 -34.21 22.12 -15.06
CA ARG A 14 -32.89 21.49 -14.94
C ARG A 14 -33.06 20.00 -15.16
N VAL A 15 -32.63 19.53 -16.33
CA VAL A 15 -32.38 18.10 -16.58
C VAL A 15 -31.36 17.60 -15.55
N ILE A 16 -31.76 16.64 -14.73
CA ILE A 16 -30.87 15.93 -13.82
C ILE A 16 -30.44 14.64 -14.55
N PRO A 17 -29.14 14.40 -14.78
CA PRO A 17 -28.71 13.09 -15.27
C PRO A 17 -29.02 12.04 -14.19
N ILE A 18 -29.64 10.93 -14.59
CA ILE A 18 -29.91 9.80 -13.69
C ILE A 18 -28.57 9.16 -13.32
N GLY A 19 -28.00 9.60 -12.21
CA GLY A 19 -26.88 8.96 -11.54
C GLY A 19 -27.37 7.73 -10.77
N SER A 20 -26.53 6.71 -10.73
CA SER A 20 -26.87 5.39 -10.19
C SER A 20 -27.23 5.40 -8.70
N VAL A 21 -27.96 4.34 -8.36
CA VAL A 21 -28.39 3.83 -7.05
C VAL A 21 -27.39 4.07 -5.92
N GLU A 22 -27.93 4.23 -4.71
CA GLU A 22 -27.21 4.28 -3.44
C GLU A 22 -26.32 3.04 -3.24
N ASP A 23 -25.00 3.24 -3.19
CA ASP A 23 -24.07 2.32 -2.54
C ASP A 23 -23.70 2.93 -1.18
N GLU A 24 -23.87 2.14 -0.12
CA GLU A 24 -23.68 2.56 1.27
C GLU A 24 -22.25 3.04 1.54
N ASP A 25 -22.10 4.01 2.47
CA ASP A 25 -20.83 4.58 2.96
C ASP A 25 -19.90 3.53 3.64
N ASN A 26 -19.42 2.57 2.86
CA ASN A 26 -18.13 1.95 3.11
C ASN A 26 -17.09 2.91 2.54
N THR A 27 -16.77 3.95 3.33
CA THR A 27 -15.45 4.57 3.28
C THR A 27 -14.42 3.56 3.79
N ASP A 28 -14.23 2.51 2.99
CA ASP A 28 -12.94 1.90 2.78
C ASP A 28 -12.09 3.01 2.14
N MET A 29 -11.67 3.96 2.99
CA MET A 29 -10.49 4.77 2.78
C MET A 29 -9.38 3.75 2.65
N LYS A 30 -9.21 3.28 1.43
CA LYS A 30 -8.18 2.34 1.02
C LYS A 30 -6.87 3.07 1.31
N LEU A 31 -6.40 2.89 2.54
CA LEU A 31 -5.16 3.47 3.02
C LEU A 31 -4.14 3.03 1.99
N ASN A 32 -3.61 4.00 1.27
CA ASN A 32 -2.59 3.76 0.26
C ASN A 32 -1.29 3.53 1.03
N GLU A 33 -1.28 2.43 1.81
CA GLU A 33 -0.14 1.96 2.56
C GLU A 33 0.88 1.53 1.53
N ASP A 34 1.90 2.36 1.34
CA ASP A 34 3.01 2.03 0.46
C ASP A 34 3.67 0.77 1.04
N ARG A 35 3.48 -0.35 0.34
CA ARG A 35 3.93 -1.67 0.74
C ARG A 35 5.05 -2.09 -0.17
N TYR A 36 6.13 -2.56 0.44
CA TYR A 36 7.30 -3.04 -0.28
C TYR A 36 7.54 -4.51 0.06
N GLU A 37 7.59 -5.35 -0.96
CA GLU A 37 8.01 -6.74 -0.84
C GLU A 37 9.53 -6.81 -0.79
N VAL A 38 10.09 -7.58 0.14
CA VAL A 38 11.54 -7.62 0.39
C VAL A 38 12.09 -9.00 0.04
N PHE A 39 13.06 -9.01 -0.87
CA PHE A 39 13.73 -10.20 -1.39
C PHE A 39 15.22 -10.15 -1.04
N VAL A 40 15.81 -11.32 -0.76
CA VAL A 40 17.24 -11.50 -0.49
C VAL A 40 17.79 -12.50 -1.49
N ASN A 41 18.69 -12.11 -2.39
CA ASN A 41 19.19 -12.95 -3.49
C ASN A 41 18.05 -13.59 -4.33
N GLY A 42 16.95 -12.86 -4.52
CA GLY A 42 15.71 -13.33 -5.18
C GLY A 42 14.74 -14.16 -4.30
N ASP A 43 15.12 -14.54 -3.08
CA ASP A 43 14.27 -15.26 -2.12
C ASP A 43 13.39 -14.28 -1.33
N PHE A 44 12.06 -14.47 -1.32
CA PHE A 44 11.16 -13.62 -0.51
C PHE A 44 11.47 -13.78 1.00
N ALA A 45 11.67 -12.66 1.68
CA ALA A 45 12.00 -12.58 3.11
C ALA A 45 10.88 -11.93 3.95
N GLY A 46 10.02 -11.12 3.33
CA GLY A 46 8.86 -10.50 3.99
C GLY A 46 8.36 -9.25 3.28
N GLN A 47 7.52 -8.46 3.95
CA GLN A 47 6.98 -7.22 3.40
C GLN A 47 7.04 -6.09 4.44
N LYS A 48 7.47 -4.91 4.01
CA LYS A 48 7.46 -3.66 4.79
C LYS A 48 6.24 -2.84 4.40
N THR A 49 5.30 -2.67 5.32
CA THR A 49 4.22 -1.68 5.20
C THR A 49 4.67 -0.33 5.77
N LEU A 50 4.67 0.74 4.98
CA LEU A 50 4.92 2.09 5.47
C LEU A 50 3.63 2.67 6.06
N ARG A 51 3.48 2.61 7.39
CA ARG A 51 2.30 3.15 8.10
C ARG A 51 2.34 4.68 8.27
N ASN A 52 3.50 5.31 8.09
CA ASN A 52 3.75 6.74 8.29
C ASN A 52 4.72 7.28 7.23
N GLN A 53 4.66 8.59 6.92
CA GLN A 53 5.65 9.24 6.03
C GLN A 53 7.11 9.21 6.53
N SER A 54 7.35 8.82 7.79
CA SER A 54 8.68 8.66 8.37
C SER A 54 9.19 7.22 8.36
N ASP A 55 8.35 6.24 8.01
CA ASP A 55 8.79 4.87 7.77
C ASP A 55 9.42 4.82 6.37
N SER A 56 10.53 4.08 6.22
CA SER A 56 11.14 3.82 4.91
C SER A 56 11.43 2.34 4.73
N VAL A 57 11.39 1.84 3.49
CA VAL A 57 11.91 0.50 3.19
C VAL A 57 13.41 0.40 3.51
N THR A 58 14.15 1.51 3.44
CA THR A 58 15.57 1.60 3.80
C THR A 58 15.87 1.49 5.30
N ASP A 59 14.85 1.51 6.18
CA ASP A 59 15.04 1.20 7.61
C ASP A 59 15.55 -0.25 7.82
N VAL A 60 15.30 -1.11 6.83
CA VAL A 60 15.74 -2.50 6.79
C VAL A 60 17.27 -2.58 6.74
N ASP A 61 17.92 -1.72 5.96
CA ASP A 61 19.39 -1.60 5.89
C ASP A 61 19.96 -1.19 7.24
N ASP A 62 19.31 -0.24 7.90
CA ASP A 62 19.68 0.26 9.22
C ASP A 62 19.55 -0.83 10.30
N PHE A 63 18.62 -1.78 10.13
CA PHE A 63 18.51 -2.96 10.99
C PHE A 63 19.63 -3.98 10.69
N LEU A 64 19.85 -4.35 9.43
CA LEU A 64 20.90 -5.30 9.04
C LEU A 64 22.30 -4.83 9.46
N ARG A 65 22.58 -3.53 9.31
CA ARG A 65 23.85 -2.91 9.75
C ARG A 65 24.05 -2.96 11.26
N LYS A 66 22.98 -2.94 12.06
CA LYS A 66 23.03 -3.09 13.53
C LYS A 66 23.32 -4.53 13.95
N GLU A 67 22.84 -5.51 13.18
CA GLU A 67 23.21 -6.94 13.32
C GLU A 67 24.65 -7.25 12.84
N GLY A 68 25.38 -6.24 12.33
CA GLY A 68 26.75 -6.36 11.83
C GLY A 68 26.87 -6.83 10.39
N LEU A 69 25.74 -7.07 9.72
CA LEU A 69 25.67 -7.42 8.30
C LEU A 69 25.86 -6.12 7.49
N THR A 70 26.91 -6.05 6.68
CA THR A 70 27.25 -4.82 5.93
C THR A 70 27.68 -5.08 4.49
N SER A 71 27.97 -6.33 4.13
CA SER A 71 28.40 -6.73 2.78
C SER A 71 27.19 -7.11 1.91
N PHE A 72 26.28 -6.16 1.74
CA PHE A 72 25.11 -6.31 0.88
C PHE A 72 24.87 -5.04 0.04
N THR A 73 24.25 -5.22 -1.12
CA THR A 73 23.77 -4.15 -2.00
C THR A 73 22.25 -4.16 -2.00
N THR A 74 21.62 -2.99 -2.06
CA THR A 74 20.16 -2.88 -2.15
C THR A 74 19.74 -2.17 -3.44
N ASN A 75 18.60 -2.60 -3.97
CA ASN A 75 17.95 -2.02 -5.14
C ASN A 75 16.45 -1.91 -4.89
N LEU A 76 15.83 -0.81 -5.31
CA LEU A 76 14.39 -0.59 -5.20
C LEU A 76 13.80 -0.46 -6.60
N ASP A 77 13.00 -1.45 -7.00
CA ASP A 77 12.30 -1.50 -8.28
C ASP A 77 10.79 -1.49 -8.05
N GLY A 78 10.19 -0.29 -8.11
CA GLY A 78 8.78 -0.10 -7.76
C GLY A 78 8.50 -0.45 -6.30
N ASP A 79 7.66 -1.45 -6.10
CA ASP A 79 7.30 -2.07 -4.82
C ASP A 79 8.20 -3.25 -4.41
N HIS A 80 9.16 -3.68 -5.25
CA HIS A 80 10.12 -4.72 -4.90
C HIS A 80 11.44 -4.13 -4.36
N TYR A 81 11.79 -4.47 -3.13
CA TYR A 81 13.11 -4.20 -2.53
C TYR A 81 13.98 -5.45 -2.60
N GLN A 82 15.06 -5.37 -3.37
CA GLN A 82 15.99 -6.48 -3.60
C GLN A 82 17.27 -6.23 -2.81
N ILE A 83 17.70 -7.23 -2.03
CA ILE A 83 18.90 -7.21 -1.21
C ILE A 83 19.83 -8.31 -1.72
N GLU A 84 20.91 -7.92 -2.38
CA GLU A 84 21.90 -8.84 -2.93
C GLU A 84 23.11 -8.92 -1.99
N ALA A 85 23.46 -10.13 -1.56
CA ALA A 85 24.52 -10.39 -0.61
C ALA A 85 25.36 -11.61 -1.03
N GLU A 86 26.68 -11.47 -0.93
CA GLU A 86 27.61 -12.52 -1.32
C GLU A 86 27.70 -13.66 -0.29
N ASN A 87 27.90 -14.89 -0.79
CA ASN A 87 28.19 -16.07 0.04
C ASN A 87 27.16 -16.32 1.16
N ASP A 88 27.61 -16.82 2.31
CA ASP A 88 26.76 -17.19 3.46
C ASP A 88 26.06 -16.02 4.17
N GLU A 89 26.29 -14.75 3.79
CA GLU A 89 25.58 -13.61 4.39
C GLU A 89 24.12 -13.52 3.93
N GLY A 90 23.78 -13.94 2.71
CA GLY A 90 22.38 -13.93 2.23
C GLY A 90 21.42 -14.72 3.13
N ALA A 91 21.84 -15.90 3.60
CA ALA A 91 21.04 -16.71 4.53
C ALA A 91 20.86 -16.04 5.91
N LYS A 92 21.89 -15.34 6.41
CA LYS A 92 21.84 -14.61 7.68
C LYS A 92 20.94 -13.37 7.58
N ILE A 93 21.07 -12.63 6.48
CA ILE A 93 20.21 -11.49 6.15
C ILE A 93 18.76 -11.96 6.10
N LYS A 94 18.44 -13.00 5.31
CA LYS A 94 17.07 -13.55 5.23
C LYS A 94 16.51 -13.91 6.62
N ALA A 95 17.26 -14.65 7.44
CA ALA A 95 16.83 -15.02 8.78
C ALA A 95 16.62 -13.81 9.71
N ALA A 96 17.50 -12.80 9.65
CA ALA A 96 17.34 -11.56 10.42
C ALA A 96 16.09 -10.78 9.98
N LEU A 97 15.81 -10.73 8.67
CA LEU A 97 14.63 -10.07 8.12
C LEU A 97 13.33 -10.78 8.47
N GLU A 98 13.30 -12.12 8.43
CA GLU A 98 12.14 -12.90 8.89
C GLU A 98 11.78 -12.52 10.34
N VAL A 99 12.78 -12.38 11.23
CA VAL A 99 12.57 -11.93 12.62
C VAL A 99 12.15 -10.46 12.72
N TYR A 100 12.69 -9.58 11.87
CA TYR A 100 12.30 -8.16 11.82
C TYR A 100 10.83 -8.00 11.40
N PHE A 101 10.38 -8.73 10.37
CA PHE A 101 9.00 -8.67 9.88
C PHE A 101 8.00 -9.41 10.79
N GLN A 102 8.42 -10.44 11.53
CA GLN A 102 7.56 -11.12 12.50
C GLN A 102 7.26 -10.27 13.76
N ASN A 103 8.08 -9.26 14.07
CA ASN A 103 7.96 -8.45 15.28
C ASN A 103 7.23 -7.08 15.07
N ARG A 104 6.51 -6.85 13.96
CA ARG A 104 6.05 -5.50 13.54
C ARG A 104 4.60 -5.39 13.02
#